data_AF-A0A2G9T9M6-F1
#
_entry.id   AF-A0A2G9T9M6-F1
#
_cell.length_a   1.000
_cell.length_b   1.000
_cell.length_c   1.000
_cell.angle_alpha   90.00
_cell.angle_beta   90.00
_cell.angle_gamma   90.00
#
_symmetry.space_group_name_H-M   'P 1'
#
loop_
_entity.id
_entity.type
_entity.pdbx_description
1 polymer ?
#
loop_
_entity_poly.entity_id
_entity_poly.type
_entity_poly.pdbx_seq_one_letter_code
_entity_poly.pdbx_strand_id
1 'polypeptide(L)'
;GNGSYVEVQQDSEQSFEATFVECTNGHHRPSCHGIDTLTYSSECVTLYEWRSAHVRLPNSDVDFVPAMIKIPIACQCRLTKKLQPFARRLFTLITS
;
A
#
# COMPACT_ATOMS: atom_id res chain seq x y z
N GLY A 1 6.03 13.03 -0.60
CA GLY A 1 7.15 12.12 -0.25
C GLY A 1 7.69 11.46 -1.49
N ASN A 2 9.00 11.51 -1.69
CA ASN A 2 9.74 10.94 -2.83
C ASN A 2 10.03 9.42 -2.69
N GLY A 3 9.62 8.80 -1.58
CA GLY A 3 9.87 7.39 -1.30
C GLY A 3 11.20 7.10 -0.59
N SER A 4 11.94 8.13 -0.17
CA SER A 4 13.16 7.97 0.61
C SER A 4 12.88 7.43 2.02
N TYR A 5 13.78 6.57 2.50
CA TYR A 5 13.86 6.20 3.91
C TYR A 5 14.41 7.39 4.72
N VAL A 6 13.86 7.58 5.93
CA VAL A 6 14.18 8.71 6.81
C VAL A 6 14.28 8.24 8.25
N GLU A 7 15.03 8.98 9.06
CA GLU A 7 14.99 8.87 10.52
C GLU A 7 13.90 9.79 11.07
N VAL A 8 13.17 9.34 12.09
CA VAL A 8 12.11 10.11 12.75
C VAL A 8 12.61 10.58 14.12
N GLN A 9 12.43 11.87 14.43
CA GLN A 9 12.83 12.45 15.71
C GLN A 9 12.06 11.83 16.88
N GLN A 10 12.77 11.47 17.95
CA GLN A 10 12.22 10.92 19.19
C GLN A 10 13.05 11.43 20.37
N ASP A 11 12.62 12.52 21.00
CA ASP A 11 13.30 13.16 22.13
C ASP A 11 12.31 13.94 23.02
N SER A 12 12.81 14.84 23.88
CA SER A 12 11.99 15.63 24.80
C SER A 12 11.16 16.72 24.13
N GLU A 13 11.49 17.12 22.90
CA GLU A 13 10.80 18.19 22.17
C GLU A 13 9.75 17.63 21.20
N GLN A 14 10.05 16.49 20.59
CA GLN A 14 9.20 15.85 19.59
C GLN A 14 9.08 14.35 19.85
N SER A 15 7.85 13.85 19.78
CA SER A 15 7.54 12.42 19.81
C SER A 15 6.62 12.06 18.66
N PHE A 16 6.86 10.93 18.01
CA PHE A 16 5.99 10.40 16.97
C PHE A 16 5.48 9.01 17.36
N GLU A 17 4.16 8.84 17.39
CA GLU A 17 3.50 7.57 17.69
C GLU A 17 2.51 7.22 16.58
N ALA A 18 2.55 5.98 16.11
CA ALA A 18 1.58 5.44 15.15
C ALA A 18 1.42 3.93 15.32
N THR A 19 0.24 3.42 14.97
CA THR A 19 0.00 1.97 14.84
C THR A 19 0.31 1.53 13.42
N PHE A 20 1.05 0.43 13.28
CA PHE A 20 1.47 -0.11 12.00
C PHE A 20 0.79 -1.45 11.73
N VAL A 21 0.07 -1.54 10.61
CA VAL A 21 -0.54 -2.79 10.14
C VAL A 21 -0.26 -2.95 8.65
N GLU A 22 0.48 -3.99 8.30
CA GLU A 22 0.83 -4.32 6.92
C GLU A 22 0.37 -5.74 6.53
N CYS A 23 0.16 -5.97 5.24
CA CYS A 23 -0.10 -7.32 4.74
C CYS A 23 1.13 -8.22 4.91
N THR A 24 0.91 -9.46 5.35
CA THR A 24 1.94 -10.51 5.31
C THR A 24 2.42 -10.72 3.87
N ASN A 25 3.73 -10.74 3.66
CA ASN A 25 4.38 -10.82 2.34
C ASN A 25 4.04 -9.62 1.42
N GLY A 26 3.90 -8.41 1.97
CA GLY A 26 3.34 -7.22 1.31
C GLY A 26 3.83 -6.90 -0.11
N HIS A 27 5.10 -7.17 -0.46
CA HIS A 27 5.59 -6.96 -1.83
C HIS A 27 5.01 -7.95 -2.85
N HIS A 28 4.68 -9.18 -2.43
CA HIS A 28 4.20 -10.25 -3.30
C HIS A 28 2.70 -10.18 -3.58
N ARG A 29 1.95 -9.37 -2.81
CA ARG A 29 0.51 -9.15 -2.97
C ARG A 29 -0.27 -10.46 -3.23
N PRO A 30 -0.21 -11.44 -2.31
CA PRO A 30 -0.85 -12.73 -2.52
C PRO A 30 -2.36 -12.59 -2.70
N SER A 31 -2.99 -13.60 -3.32
CA SER A 31 -4.45 -13.65 -3.41
C SER A 31 -5.09 -13.77 -2.03
N CYS A 32 -6.24 -13.14 -1.89
CA CYS A 32 -6.96 -13.13 -0.62
C CYS A 32 -7.63 -14.47 -0.36
N HIS A 33 -7.72 -14.83 0.92
CA HIS A 33 -8.46 -16.01 1.36
C HIS A 33 -9.97 -15.81 1.15
N GLY A 34 -10.68 -16.86 0.70
CA GLY A 34 -12.15 -16.89 0.62
C GLY A 34 -12.78 -16.22 -0.60
N ILE A 35 -12.00 -15.88 -1.64
CA ILE A 35 -12.52 -15.24 -2.85
C ILE A 35 -12.97 -16.27 -3.88
N ASP A 36 -14.11 -16.02 -4.52
CA ASP A 36 -14.52 -16.74 -5.74
C ASP A 36 -13.53 -16.45 -6.88
N THR A 37 -12.64 -17.41 -7.11
CA THR A 37 -11.58 -17.32 -8.12
C THR A 37 -12.09 -17.52 -9.54
N LEU A 38 -13.34 -17.95 -9.75
CA LEU A 38 -13.93 -18.03 -11.10
C LEU A 38 -14.35 -16.64 -11.58
N THR A 39 -14.95 -15.83 -10.71
CA THR A 39 -15.46 -14.50 -11.06
C THR A 39 -14.45 -13.39 -10.83
N TYR A 40 -13.56 -13.52 -9.83
CA TYR A 40 -12.65 -12.45 -9.42
C TYR A 40 -11.19 -12.91 -9.40
N SER A 41 -10.28 -11.98 -9.70
CA SER A 41 -8.91 -12.02 -9.18
C SER A 41 -8.84 -11.15 -7.93
N SER A 42 -7.93 -11.50 -7.03
CA SER A 42 -7.76 -10.79 -5.76
C SER A 42 -6.30 -10.62 -5.38
N GLU A 43 -6.03 -9.55 -4.65
CA GLU A 43 -4.71 -9.20 -4.13
C GLU A 43 -4.84 -8.56 -2.74
N CYS A 44 -4.02 -9.00 -1.79
CA CYS A 44 -3.83 -8.32 -0.51
C CYS A 44 -2.95 -7.08 -0.71
N VAL A 45 -3.46 -5.90 -0.37
CA VAL A 45 -2.78 -4.62 -0.57
C VAL A 45 -2.72 -3.86 0.75
N THR A 46 -1.51 -3.43 1.13
CA THR A 46 -1.30 -2.55 2.28
C THR A 46 -1.80 -1.15 1.96
N LEU A 47 -2.64 -0.59 2.83
CA LEU A 47 -3.10 0.79 2.78
C LEU A 47 -2.17 1.67 3.60
N TYR A 48 -1.92 2.87 3.10
CA TYR A 48 -1.02 3.84 3.72
C TYR A 48 -1.75 5.14 4.02
N GLU A 49 -1.41 5.73 5.16
CA GLU A 49 -1.77 7.09 5.53
C GLU A 49 -0.52 7.98 5.55
N TRP A 50 -0.69 9.27 5.26
CA TRP A 50 0.36 10.25 5.43
C TRP A 50 0.25 10.89 6.81
N ARG A 51 1.34 10.86 7.59
CA ARG A 51 1.42 11.51 8.90
C ARG A 51 2.56 12.51 8.92
N SER A 52 2.36 13.62 9.63
CA SER A 52 3.42 14.62 9.85
C SER A 52 4.39 14.12 10.90
N ALA A 53 5.68 14.27 10.65
CA ALA A 53 6.76 13.92 11.57
C ALA A 53 7.97 14.84 11.32
N HIS A 54 8.78 15.06 12.34
CA HIS A 54 10.09 15.66 12.18
C HIS A 54 11.07 14.56 11.76
N VAL A 55 11.72 14.75 10.61
CA VAL A 55 12.54 13.71 9.97
C VAL A 55 13.84 14.27 9.44
N ARG A 56 14.83 13.40 9.27
CA ARG A 56 16.06 13.69 8.54
C ARG A 56 16.50 12.50 7.70
N LEU A 57 17.47 12.72 6.81
CA LEU A 57 18.06 11.62 6.07
C LEU A 57 18.87 10.72 7.01
N PRO A 58 18.89 9.39 6.77
CA PRO A 58 19.66 8.48 7.60
C PRO A 58 21.15 8.85 7.62
N ASN A 59 21.77 8.78 8.80
CA ASN A 59 23.18 9.14 9.03
C ASN A 59 23.54 10.58 8.62
N SER A 60 22.59 11.51 8.67
CA SER A 60 22.85 12.92 8.42
C SER A 60 22.98 13.69 9.74
N ASP A 61 23.96 14.59 9.80
CA ASP A 61 24.16 15.50 10.94
C ASP A 61 23.31 16.78 10.83
N VAL A 62 22.40 16.85 9.85
CA VAL A 62 21.47 17.98 9.70
C VAL A 62 20.32 17.88 10.69
N ASP A 63 19.73 19.02 11.00
CA ASP A 63 18.56 19.12 11.86
C ASP A 63 17.36 18.36 11.28
N PHE A 64 16.50 17.87 12.18
CA PHE A 64 15.22 17.29 11.80
C PHE A 64 14.29 18.38 11.25
N VAL A 65 13.60 18.08 10.16
CA VAL A 65 12.68 18.99 9.50
C VAL A 65 11.27 18.39 9.41
N PRO A 66 10.20 19.19 9.49
CA PRO A 66 8.84 18.68 9.36
C PRO A 66 8.60 18.14 7.94
N ALA A 67 8.12 16.91 7.84
CA ALA A 67 7.74 16.28 6.58
C ALA A 67 6.59 15.28 6.76
N MET A 68 6.01 14.85 5.64
CA MET A 68 4.98 13.80 5.62
C MET A 68 5.62 12.44 5.34
N ILE A 69 5.38 11.46 6.21
CA ILE A 69 5.82 10.07 6.06
C ILE A 69 4.62 9.14 5.80
N LYS A 70 4.86 8.03 5.09
CA LYS A 70 3.84 7.01 4.82
C LYS A 70 3.83 5.98 5.94
N ILE A 71 2.67 5.77 6.54
CA ILE A 71 2.45 4.79 7.61
C ILE A 71 1.49 3.71 7.10
N PRO A 72 1.86 2.42 7.11
CA PRO A 72 0.95 1.33 6.79
C PRO A 72 -0.10 1.18 7.91
N ILE A 73 -1.38 1.32 7.56
CA ILE A 73 -2.48 1.37 8.55
C ILE A 73 -3.42 0.17 8.49
N ALA A 74 -3.45 -0.57 7.38
CA ALA A 74 -4.33 -1.71 7.20
C ALA A 74 -3.88 -2.60 6.04
N CYS A 75 -4.34 -3.85 6.04
CA CYS A 75 -4.30 -4.75 4.88
C CYS A 75 -5.70 -4.94 4.32
N GLN A 76 -5.91 -4.64 3.02
CA GLN A 76 -7.21 -4.77 2.36
C GLN A 76 -7.15 -5.78 1.22
N CYS A 77 -8.22 -6.56 1.04
CA CYS A 77 -8.41 -7.36 -0.16
C CYS A 77 -8.96 -6.51 -1.30
N ARG A 78 -8.20 -6.39 -2.39
CA ARG A 78 -8.64 -5.74 -3.63
C ARG A 78 -9.14 -6.78 -4.61
N LEU A 79 -10.37 -6.61 -5.09
CA LEU A 79 -11.00 -7.50 -6.07
C LEU A 79 -11.04 -6.85 -7.44
N THR A 80 -10.74 -7.66 -8.47
CA THR A 80 -10.91 -7.28 -9.88
C THR A 80 -11.79 -8.31 -10.54
N LYS A 81 -12.90 -7.88 -11.13
CA LYS A 81 -13.82 -8.78 -11.84
C LYS A 81 -13.16 -9.29 -13.13
N LYS A 82 -13.17 -10.60 -13.33
CA LYS A 82 -12.68 -11.22 -14.56
C LYS A 82 -13.73 -11.04 -15.66
N LEU A 83 -13.29 -10.63 -16.85
CA LEU A 83 -14.13 -10.70 -18.05
C LEU A 83 -14.35 -12.17 -18.39
N GLN A 84 -15.60 -12.63 -18.33
CA GLN A 84 -15.92 -14.01 -18.66
C GLN A 84 -15.59 -14.31 -20.14
N PRO A 85 -15.12 -15.53 -20.47
CA PRO A 85 -14.78 -15.90 -21.83
C PRO A 85 -15.94 -15.77 -22.83
N PHE A 86 -17.20 -15.81 -22.36
CA PHE A 86 -18.37 -15.62 -23.22
C PHE A 86 -18.44 -14.20 -23.81
N ALA A 87 -18.06 -13.16 -23.05
CA ALA A 87 -18.00 -11.79 -23.55
C ALA A 87 -16.93 -11.64 -24.64
N ARG A 88 -15.79 -12.33 -24.53
CA ARG A 88 -14.74 -12.32 -25.58
C ARG A 88 -15.29 -12.81 -26.93
N ARG A 89 -16.06 -13.90 -26.95
CA ARG A 89 -16.67 -14.42 -28.19
C ARG A 89 -17.67 -13.45 -28.81
N LEU A 90 -18.47 -12.77 -27.98
CA LEU A 90 -19.42 -11.78 -28.48
C LEU A 90 -18.71 -10.59 -29.15
N PHE A 91 -17.61 -10.09 -28.57
CA PHE A 91 -16.83 -9.02 -29.19
C PHE A 91 -16.15 -9.44 -30.50
N THR A 92 -15.69 -10.70 -30.62
CA THR A 92 -15.09 -11.18 -31.88
C THR A 92 -16.14 -11.33 -32.99
N LEU A 93 -17.39 -11.66 -32.65
CA LEU A 93 -18.49 -11.83 -33.60
C LEU A 93 -19.12 -10.51 -34.08
N ILE A 94 -18.93 -9.40 -33.32
CA ILE A 94 -19.50 -8.10 -33.68
C ILE A 94 -18.52 -7.27 -34.53
N THR A 95 -17.23 -7.57 -34.49
CA THR A 95 -16.18 -6.86 -35.25
C THR A 95 -15.71 -7.58 -36.53
N SER A 96 -16.39 -8.66 -36.93
CA SER A 96 -16.12 -9.45 -38.14
C SER A 96 -17.20 -9.25 -39.20
#